data_AF-A0A842KSX8-F1
#
_entry.id   AF-A0A842KSX8-F1
#
_cell.length_a   1.000
_cell.length_b   1.000
_cell.length_c   1.000
_cell.angle_alpha   90.00
_cell.angle_beta   90.00
_cell.angle_gamma   90.00
#
_symmetry.space_group_name_H-M   'P 1'
#
loop_
_entity.id
_entity.type
_entity.pdbx_description
1 polymer ?
#
loop_
_entity_poly.entity_id
_entity_poly.type
_entity_poly.pdbx_seq_one_letter_code
_entity_poly.pdbx_strand_id
1 'polypeptide(L)'
;MSRVCLLGPLALIIAWATIFVSIMVNPWFNLFKGALSDLGALGLGTNYIFNTGLILTGIVFAIYAGFLERVLRNRVCQRFLNR
;
A
#
# COMPACT_ATOMS: atom_id res chain seq x y z
N MET A 1 -3.27 16.94 -14.69
CA MET A 1 -2.92 15.65 -14.07
C MET A 1 -3.81 15.44 -12.86
N SER A 2 -4.67 14.42 -12.90
CA SER A 2 -5.73 14.19 -11.93
C SER A 2 -5.15 13.89 -10.54
N ARG A 3 -5.70 14.48 -9.47
CA ARG A 3 -5.31 14.27 -8.04
C ARG A 3 -5.19 12.78 -7.66
N VAL A 4 -5.85 11.93 -8.41
CA VAL A 4 -5.85 10.46 -8.34
C VAL A 4 -4.49 9.81 -8.60
N CYS A 5 -3.64 10.37 -9.47
CA CYS A 5 -2.30 9.82 -9.73
C CYS A 5 -1.42 9.83 -8.48
N LEU A 6 -1.71 10.70 -7.50
CA LEU A 6 -0.95 10.79 -6.26
C LEU A 6 -1.30 9.68 -5.26
N LEU A 7 -2.42 8.97 -5.43
CA LEU A 7 -2.84 7.90 -4.52
C LEU A 7 -1.90 6.69 -4.57
N GLY A 8 -1.37 6.34 -5.75
CA GLY A 8 -0.41 5.25 -5.90
C GLY A 8 0.89 5.51 -5.13
N PRO A 9 1.60 6.63 -5.40
CA PRO A 9 2.76 7.03 -4.63
C PRO A 9 2.47 7.20 -3.14
N LEU A 10 1.30 7.75 -2.77
CA LEU A 10 0.89 7.88 -1.38
C LEU A 10 0.76 6.52 -0.70
N ALA A 11 0.17 5.52 -1.35
CA ALA A 11 0.07 4.17 -0.80
C ALA A 11 1.45 3.55 -0.54
N LEU A 12 2.43 3.76 -1.44
CA LEU A 12 3.81 3.32 -1.22
C LEU A 12 4.46 4.03 -0.03
N ILE A 13 4.24 5.33 0.12
CA ILE A 13 4.76 6.10 1.27
C ILE A 13 4.17 5.54 2.58
N ILE A 14 2.86 5.30 2.63
CA ILE A 14 2.19 4.72 3.80
C ILE A 14 2.75 3.33 4.12
N ALA A 15 2.93 2.48 3.11
CA ALA A 15 3.47 1.14 3.27
C ALA A 15 4.88 1.16 3.88
N TRP A 16 5.79 1.91 3.27
CA TRP A 16 7.17 2.01 3.73
C TRP A 16 7.27 2.67 5.10
N ALA A 17 6.54 3.77 5.33
CA ALA A 17 6.51 4.42 6.64
C ALA A 17 6.03 3.46 7.74
N THR A 18 4.97 2.68 7.48
CA THR A 18 4.47 1.66 8.41
C THR A 18 5.53 0.60 8.70
N ILE A 19 6.19 0.08 7.66
CA ILE A 19 7.25 -0.92 7.79
C ILE A 19 8.39 -0.35 8.64
N PHE A 20 8.90 0.85 8.33
CA PHE A 20 9.97 1.48 9.08
C PHE A 20 9.63 1.67 10.55
N VAL A 21 8.45 2.25 10.85
CA VAL A 21 8.00 2.45 12.23
C VAL A 21 7.87 1.11 12.97
N SER A 22 7.31 0.09 12.31
CA SER A 22 7.16 -1.25 12.90
C SER A 22 8.52 -1.89 13.23
N ILE A 23 9.53 -1.72 12.37
CA ILE A 23 10.90 -2.20 12.61
C ILE A 23 11.56 -1.42 13.75
N MET A 24 11.43 -0.09 13.78
CA MET A 24 12.03 0.75 14.82
C MET A 24 11.50 0.43 16.22
N VAL A 25 10.21 0.08 16.33
CA VAL A 25 9.57 -0.31 17.59
C VAL A 25 9.90 -1.76 17.99
N ASN A 26 10.42 -2.57 17.07
CA ASN A 26 10.76 -3.98 17.30
C ASN A 26 12.25 -4.25 17.02
N PRO A 27 13.19 -3.89 17.93
CA PRO A 27 14.63 -4.02 17.71
C PRO A 27 15.13 -5.45 17.47
N TRP A 28 14.35 -6.46 17.86
CA TRP A 28 14.63 -7.87 17.62
C TRP A 28 14.46 -8.25 16.14
N PHE A 29 13.74 -7.44 15.36
CA PHE A 29 13.41 -7.75 13.98
C PHE A 29 14.63 -7.67 13.06
N ASN A 30 14.75 -8.66 12.17
CA ASN A 30 15.83 -8.73 11.20
C ASN A 30 15.26 -9.12 9.83
N LEU A 31 15.34 -8.19 8.87
CA LEU A 31 14.84 -8.36 7.50
C LEU A 31 15.47 -9.56 6.75
N PHE A 32 16.68 -9.99 7.13
CA PHE A 32 17.38 -11.11 6.49
C PHE A 32 17.14 -12.46 7.18
N LYS A 33 16.44 -12.46 8.33
CA LYS A 33 16.18 -13.69 9.11
C LYS A 33 14.69 -13.95 9.36
N GLY A 34 13.86 -12.92 9.38
CA GLY A 34 12.42 -13.00 9.62
C GLY A 34 11.59 -12.48 8.43
N ALA A 35 10.28 -12.65 8.53
CA ALA A 35 9.32 -12.15 7.55
C ALA A 35 8.67 -10.85 8.07
N LEU A 36 8.30 -9.92 7.18
CA LEU A 36 7.57 -8.70 7.58
C LEU A 36 6.27 -9.02 8.33
N SER A 37 5.65 -10.17 8.07
CA SER A 37 4.48 -10.65 8.80
C SER A 37 4.73 -10.92 10.28
N ASP A 38 5.97 -11.16 10.71
CA ASP A 38 6.32 -11.36 12.12
C ASP A 38 6.04 -10.08 12.94
N LEU A 39 6.15 -8.91 12.30
CA LEU A 39 5.76 -7.62 12.89
C LEU A 39 4.24 -7.49 13.08
N GLY A 40 3.43 -8.33 12.42
CA GLY A 40 1.98 -8.38 12.51
C GLY A 40 1.45 -9.59 13.29
N ALA A 41 2.33 -10.39 13.91
CA ALA A 41 1.96 -11.65 14.55
C ALA A 41 1.01 -11.47 15.76
N LEU A 42 0.13 -12.45 15.99
CA LEU A 42 -0.72 -12.49 17.17
C LEU A 42 0.13 -12.63 18.44
N GLY A 43 -0.24 -11.93 19.51
CA GLY A 43 0.49 -11.92 20.78
C GLY A 43 1.63 -10.90 20.86
N LEU A 44 2.03 -10.28 19.74
CA LEU A 44 2.98 -9.16 19.77
C LEU A 44 2.22 -7.86 20.12
N GLY A 45 2.59 -7.21 21.23
CA GLY A 45 1.90 -6.01 21.73
C GLY A 45 1.94 -4.81 20.78
N THR A 46 2.82 -4.82 19.78
CA THR A 46 3.03 -3.75 18.79
C THR A 46 2.48 -4.12 17.40
N ASN A 47 1.84 -5.29 17.26
CA ASN A 47 1.36 -5.80 15.98
C ASN A 47 0.35 -4.90 15.27
N TYR A 48 -0.39 -4.11 16.04
CA TYR A 48 -1.40 -3.19 15.53
C TYR A 48 -0.75 -2.13 14.63
N ILE A 49 0.50 -1.74 14.86
CA ILE A 49 1.21 -0.74 14.03
C ILE A 49 1.33 -1.27 12.61
N PHE A 50 1.88 -2.48 12.46
CA PHE A 50 2.06 -3.09 11.14
C PHE A 50 0.72 -3.42 10.48
N ASN A 51 -0.19 -4.07 11.21
CA ASN A 51 -1.46 -4.53 10.67
C ASN A 51 -2.39 -3.37 10.25
N THR A 52 -2.49 -2.31 11.05
CA THR A 52 -3.33 -1.16 10.70
C THR A 52 -2.77 -0.38 9.51
N GLY A 53 -1.45 -0.20 9.44
CA GLY A 53 -0.83 0.45 8.30
C GLY A 53 -0.88 -0.39 7.02
N LEU A 54 -0.85 -1.73 7.12
CA LEU A 54 -1.09 -2.63 6.00
C LEU A 54 -2.53 -2.52 5.48
N ILE A 55 -3.52 -2.51 6.38
CA ILE A 55 -4.94 -2.29 6.03
C ILE A 55 -5.12 -0.93 5.35
N LEU A 56 -4.56 0.13 5.91
CA LEU A 56 -4.64 1.48 5.35
C LEU A 56 -4.03 1.54 3.95
N THR A 57 -2.84 0.95 3.78
CA THR A 57 -2.16 0.82 2.49
C THR A 57 -3.06 0.13 1.46
N GLY A 58 -3.68 -1.00 1.84
CA GLY A 58 -4.58 -1.77 0.98
C GLY A 58 -5.80 -0.95 0.53
N ILE A 59 -6.40 -0.18 1.44
CA ILE A 59 -7.53 0.71 1.11
C ILE A 59 -7.11 1.76 0.07
N VAL A 60 -5.98 2.44 0.28
CA VAL A 60 -5.51 3.48 -0.67
C VAL A 60 -5.17 2.87 -2.03
N PHE A 61 -4.54 1.69 -2.04
CA PHE A 61 -4.26 0.95 -3.28
C PHE A 61 -5.54 0.54 -4.02
N ALA A 62 -6.56 0.04 -3.30
CA ALA A 62 -7.83 -0.36 -3.91
C ALA A 62 -8.54 0.83 -4.57
N ILE A 63 -8.54 2.00 -3.91
CA ILE A 63 -9.08 3.23 -4.49
C ILE A 63 -8.30 3.62 -5.75
N TYR A 64 -6.96 3.64 -5.67
CA TYR A 64 -6.10 3.94 -6.83
C TYR A 64 -6.37 3.00 -8.00
N ALA A 65 -6.47 1.69 -7.76
CA ALA A 65 -6.74 0.68 -8.77
C ALA A 65 -8.10 0.91 -9.46
N GLY A 66 -9.16 1.17 -8.70
CA GLY A 66 -10.49 1.46 -9.25
C GLY A 66 -10.50 2.71 -10.16
N PHE A 67 -9.72 3.73 -9.82
CA PHE A 67 -9.55 4.88 -10.71
C PHE A 67 -8.70 4.57 -11.95
N LEU A 68 -7.59 3.86 -11.78
CA LEU A 68 -6.70 3.49 -12.88
C LEU A 68 -7.48 2.71 -13.94
N GLU A 69 -8.32 1.77 -13.50
CA GLU A 69 -9.19 0.98 -14.36
C GLU A 69 -10.15 1.87 -15.20
N ARG A 70 -10.79 2.87 -14.58
CA ARG A 70 -11.66 3.85 -15.29
C ARG A 70 -10.89 4.63 -16.34
N VAL A 71 -9.69 5.10 -16.01
CA VAL A 71 -8.84 5.86 -16.94
C VAL A 71 -8.42 4.99 -18.12
N LEU A 72 -8.00 3.75 -17.86
CA LEU A 72 -7.59 2.81 -18.90
C LEU A 72 -8.75 2.43 -19.82
N ARG A 73 -9.94 2.14 -19.28
CA ARG A 73 -11.13 1.88 -20.10
C ARG A 73 -11.48 3.07 -21.01
N ASN A 74 -11.44 4.28 -20.49
CA ASN A 74 -11.72 5.48 -21.30
C ASN A 74 -10.71 5.64 -22.44
N ARG A 75 -9.42 5.40 -22.18
CA ARG A 75 -8.36 5.47 -23.20
C ARG A 75 -8.52 4.41 -24.30
N VAL A 76 -8.89 3.18 -23.92
CA VAL A 76 -9.11 2.09 -24.88
C VAL A 76 -10.34 2.36 -25.75
N CYS A 77 -11.45 2.79 -25.15
CA CYS A 77 -12.68 3.12 -25.88
C CYS A 77 -12.46 4.29 -26.87
N GLN A 78 -11.80 5.36 -26.43
CA GLN A 78 -11.43 6.48 -27.32
C GLN A 78 -10.55 6.04 -28.49
N ARG A 79 -9.59 5.14 -28.25
CA ARG A 79 -8.71 4.63 -29.30
C ARG A 79 -9.43 3.73 -30.32
N PHE A 80 -10.52 3.09 -29.91
CA PHE A 80 -11.40 2.33 -30.81
C PHE A 80 -12.28 3.25 -31.67
N LEU A 81 -12.81 4.34 -31.11
CA LEU A 81 -13.67 5.30 -31.83
C LEU A 81 -12.91 6.17 -32.85
N ASN A 82 -11.59 6.36 -32.66
CA ASN A 82 -10.72 7.12 -33.57
C ASN A 82 -10.02 6.26 -34.63
N ARG A 83 -10.44 5.01 -34.82
CA ARG A 83 -10.03 4.14 -35.93
C ARG A 83 -11.19 3.96 -36.89
#